data_AF-A0A1R2AT22-F1
#
_entry.id   AF-A0A1R2AT22-F1
#
_cell.length_a   1.000
_cell.length_b   1.000
_cell.length_c   1.000
_cell.angle_alpha   90.00
_cell.angle_beta   90.00
_cell.angle_gamma   90.00
#
_symmetry.space_group_name_H-M   'P 1'
#
loop_
_entity.id
_entity.type
_entity.pdbx_description
1 polymer ?
#
loop_
_entity_poly.entity_id
_entity_poly.type
_entity_poly.pdbx_seq_one_letter_code
_entity_poly.pdbx_strand_id
1 'polypeptide(L)'
;MGCSESRNEKIDSKDKESNKQQAPDDCLDLKCYANTELSLNIHNFSSENLVRTLRRYSYSKEITKKNLYKAFKVIGIKLEGAKEFYKLFKVETMYYREAVMYDAQKLCTLFILLGRSQNIEKPSLIFKNYDLSGKNILKQEDINNMIQDMLWIILVAIPIFTLKQYPNNAILIKQSESFLKSMPEILADFKSKLIHKNLKVLAFKEFSEKASKSEFMKIFKSFDLRKLALKRQNFIITPKDLKKFNMQIAEESTGNSAVETNKGMKSEVASNKNSRRGSAESAAKAKKGKKT
;
A
#
# COMPACT_ATOMS: atom_id res chain seq x y z
N MET A 1 -20.31 -76.96 -16.84
CA MET A 1 -21.65 -76.67 -17.38
C MET A 1 -22.49 -76.10 -16.25
N GLY A 2 -23.06 -74.92 -16.44
CA GLY A 2 -23.85 -74.21 -15.43
C GLY A 2 -24.11 -72.78 -15.92
N CYS A 3 -25.29 -72.59 -16.48
CA CYS A 3 -25.74 -71.37 -17.14
C CYS A 3 -26.03 -70.21 -16.17
N SER A 4 -25.69 -69.01 -16.62
CA SER A 4 -26.50 -67.78 -16.67
C SER A 4 -27.60 -67.57 -15.62
N GLU A 5 -27.58 -66.42 -14.92
CA GLU A 5 -28.44 -65.28 -15.27
C GLU A 5 -28.17 -64.02 -14.41
N SER A 6 -28.53 -62.91 -15.03
CA SER A 6 -28.27 -61.49 -14.77
C SER A 6 -28.93 -60.86 -13.54
N ARG A 7 -28.30 -59.81 -13.00
CA ARG A 7 -29.00 -58.61 -12.52
C ARG A 7 -28.14 -57.35 -12.73
N ASN A 8 -28.61 -56.49 -13.64
CA ASN A 8 -28.27 -55.08 -13.68
C ASN A 8 -28.80 -54.41 -12.40
N GLU A 9 -28.07 -53.44 -11.85
CA GLU A 9 -28.47 -52.04 -11.96
C GLU A 9 -27.44 -51.06 -11.36
N LYS A 10 -27.09 -50.09 -12.22
CA LYS A 10 -26.83 -48.66 -11.97
C LYS A 10 -25.58 -48.28 -11.16
N ILE A 11 -24.51 -48.17 -11.96
CA ILE A 11 -23.49 -47.13 -11.84
C ILE A 11 -24.18 -45.76 -12.03
N ASP A 12 -24.30 -44.98 -10.96
CA ASP A 12 -24.47 -43.53 -11.04
C ASP A 12 -23.15 -42.86 -10.57
N SER A 13 -22.10 -43.06 -11.37
CA SER A 13 -20.95 -42.18 -11.40
C SER A 13 -21.22 -41.09 -12.43
N LYS A 14 -21.80 -39.98 -11.99
CA LYS A 14 -21.69 -38.70 -12.70
C LYS A 14 -21.14 -37.66 -11.75
N ASP A 15 -19.82 -37.61 -11.76
CA ASP A 15 -19.00 -36.41 -11.68
C ASP A 15 -19.82 -35.12 -11.67
N LYS A 16 -20.07 -34.61 -10.46
CA LYS A 16 -20.11 -33.18 -10.22
C LYS A 16 -18.69 -32.75 -9.88
N GLU A 17 -17.78 -32.89 -10.85
CA GLU A 17 -16.67 -31.96 -10.94
C GLU A 17 -17.29 -30.58 -11.13
N SER A 18 -17.45 -29.89 -10.00
CA SER A 18 -17.69 -28.46 -9.97
C SER A 18 -16.61 -27.84 -10.83
N ASN A 19 -16.99 -27.43 -12.03
CA ASN A 19 -16.17 -26.68 -12.95
C ASN A 19 -15.76 -25.40 -12.22
N LYS A 20 -14.61 -25.44 -11.55
CA LYS A 20 -14.02 -24.31 -10.81
C LYS A 20 -13.50 -23.34 -11.87
N GLN A 21 -14.41 -22.57 -12.45
CA GLN A 21 -14.05 -21.47 -13.32
C GLN A 21 -13.21 -20.50 -12.48
N GLN A 22 -11.93 -20.38 -12.82
CA GLN A 22 -11.08 -19.30 -12.34
C GLN A 22 -11.78 -17.98 -12.64
N ALA A 23 -11.85 -17.10 -11.65
CA ALA A 23 -12.45 -15.79 -11.83
C ALA A 23 -11.75 -15.09 -13.01
N PRO A 24 -12.49 -14.48 -13.95
CA PRO A 24 -11.89 -13.65 -14.97
C PRO A 24 -11.07 -12.54 -14.28
N ASP A 25 -9.93 -12.21 -14.87
CA ASP A 25 -8.96 -11.25 -14.31
C ASP A 25 -9.59 -9.87 -13.97
N ASP A 26 -10.71 -9.53 -14.62
CA ASP A 26 -11.49 -8.30 -14.42
C ASP A 26 -12.38 -8.31 -13.16
N CYS A 27 -12.49 -9.42 -12.44
CA CYS A 27 -13.36 -9.55 -11.25
C CYS A 27 -12.63 -9.29 -9.92
N LEU A 28 -11.30 -9.22 -9.93
CA LEU A 28 -10.52 -8.99 -8.70
C LEU A 28 -10.56 -7.51 -8.35
N ASP A 29 -11.53 -7.10 -7.52
CA ASP A 29 -11.52 -5.73 -6.97
C ASP A 29 -10.31 -5.55 -6.05
N LEU A 30 -9.22 -5.04 -6.65
CA LEU A 30 -8.02 -4.59 -5.97
C LEU A 30 -7.97 -3.06 -5.87
N LYS A 31 -9.04 -2.37 -6.32
CA LYS A 31 -9.10 -0.91 -6.38
C LYS A 31 -9.05 -0.28 -5.00
N CYS A 32 -9.66 -0.92 -4.00
CA CYS A 32 -9.63 -0.46 -2.61
C CYS A 32 -8.18 -0.36 -2.06
N TYR A 33 -7.31 -1.32 -2.40
CA TYR A 33 -5.90 -1.25 -1.99
C TYR A 33 -5.14 -0.16 -2.74
N ALA A 34 -5.40 0.03 -4.03
CA ALA A 34 -4.80 1.12 -4.81
C ALA A 34 -5.22 2.49 -4.26
N ASN A 35 -6.50 2.67 -3.94
CA ASN A 35 -7.01 3.89 -3.29
C ASN A 35 -6.34 4.10 -1.92
N THR A 36 -6.14 3.03 -1.15
CA THR A 36 -5.42 3.09 0.13
C THR A 36 -3.98 3.56 -0.06
N GLU A 37 -3.24 3.01 -1.04
CA GLU A 37 -1.87 3.44 -1.36
C GLU A 37 -1.81 4.92 -1.77
N LEU A 38 -2.77 5.38 -2.57
CA LEU A 38 -2.89 6.78 -2.96
C LEU A 38 -3.16 7.68 -1.75
N SER A 39 -4.01 7.25 -0.81
CA SER A 39 -4.34 7.99 0.41
C SER A 39 -3.13 8.26 1.32
N LEU A 40 -2.08 7.42 1.23
CA LEU A 40 -0.82 7.65 1.96
C LEU A 40 0.01 8.80 1.39
N ASN A 41 -0.31 9.27 0.18
CA ASN A 41 0.33 10.39 -0.50
C ASN A 41 1.84 10.23 -0.78
N ILE A 42 2.39 9.02 -0.62
CA ILE A 42 3.83 8.72 -0.79
C ILE A 42 4.26 8.83 -2.26
N HIS A 43 3.36 8.49 -3.19
CA HIS A 43 3.59 8.50 -4.63
C HIS A 43 3.93 9.88 -5.21
N ASN A 44 3.65 10.95 -4.48
CA ASN A 44 3.97 12.32 -4.91
C ASN A 44 5.44 12.71 -4.68
N PHE A 45 6.22 11.85 -4.00
CA PHE A 45 7.61 12.13 -3.66
C PHE A 45 8.56 11.13 -4.33
N SER A 46 9.76 11.60 -4.68
CA SER A 46 10.83 10.72 -5.19
C SER A 46 11.24 9.70 -4.13
N SER A 47 11.28 8.41 -4.49
CA SER A 47 11.73 7.32 -3.62
C SER A 47 13.12 7.59 -3.03
N GLU A 48 14.05 8.12 -3.84
CA GLU A 48 15.40 8.45 -3.38
C GLU A 48 15.37 9.56 -2.32
N ASN A 49 14.58 10.61 -2.53
CA ASN A 49 14.47 11.71 -1.57
C ASN A 49 13.85 11.26 -0.25
N LEU A 50 12.83 10.40 -0.32
CA LEU A 50 12.18 9.80 0.85
C LEU A 50 13.19 8.99 1.69
N VAL A 51 13.89 8.06 1.05
CA VAL A 51 14.88 7.19 1.70
C VAL A 51 16.04 8.01 2.29
N ARG A 52 16.62 8.92 1.50
CA ARG A 52 17.72 9.78 1.93
C ARG A 52 17.33 10.62 3.14
N THR A 53 16.13 11.20 3.13
CA THR A 53 15.66 12.03 4.24
C THR A 53 15.43 11.18 5.47
N LEU A 54 14.73 10.05 5.36
CA LEU A 54 14.46 9.19 6.52
C LEU A 54 15.76 8.72 7.18
N ARG A 55 16.73 8.23 6.40
CA ARG A 55 18.04 7.76 6.91
C ARG A 55 18.81 8.82 7.69
N ARG A 56 18.72 10.10 7.32
CA ARG A 56 19.38 11.20 8.05
C ARG A 56 18.84 11.40 9.47
N TYR A 57 17.62 10.95 9.74
CA TYR A 57 16.95 11.08 11.03
C TYR A 57 16.91 9.76 11.82
N SER A 58 17.33 8.65 11.20
CA SER A 58 17.35 7.32 11.79
C SER A 58 18.69 7.01 12.47
N TYR A 59 18.66 6.11 13.45
CA TYR A 59 19.82 5.50 14.06
C TYR A 59 19.89 4.04 13.61
N SER A 60 20.81 3.72 12.70
CA SER A 60 20.88 2.40 12.07
C SER A 60 19.54 2.04 11.41
N LYS A 61 18.88 0.97 11.85
CA LYS A 61 17.59 0.47 11.33
C LYS A 61 16.37 1.06 12.01
N GLU A 62 16.53 1.93 13.00
CA GLU A 62 15.42 2.40 13.83
C GLU A 62 15.30 3.92 13.80
N ILE A 63 14.09 4.42 14.03
CA ILE A 63 13.83 5.85 14.16
C ILE A 63 12.87 6.12 15.32
N THR A 64 13.24 7.07 16.18
CA THR A 64 12.36 7.50 17.27
C THR A 64 11.13 8.19 16.69
N LYS A 65 10.00 8.11 17.40
CA LYS A 65 8.79 8.87 17.05
C LYS A 65 9.09 10.34 16.74
N LYS A 66 9.85 11.03 17.60
CA LYS A 66 10.21 12.46 17.44
C LYS A 66 10.98 12.71 16.14
N ASN A 67 11.94 11.87 15.80
CA ASN A 67 12.72 12.00 14.57
C ASN A 67 11.91 11.65 13.33
N LEU A 68 10.99 10.69 13.42
CA LEU A 68 10.06 10.36 12.32
C LEU A 68 9.19 11.56 11.96
N TYR A 69 8.59 12.24 12.95
CA TYR A 69 7.83 13.48 12.74
C TYR A 69 8.67 14.57 12.07
N LYS A 70 9.93 14.75 12.49
CA LYS A 70 10.84 15.72 11.86
C LYS A 70 11.11 15.35 10.40
N ALA A 71 11.43 14.09 10.11
CA ALA A 71 11.66 13.62 8.75
C ALA A 71 10.44 13.85 7.86
N PHE A 72 9.24 13.52 8.35
CA PHE A 72 8.00 13.67 7.57
C PHE A 72 7.65 15.13 7.32
N LYS A 73 7.90 16.00 8.30
CA LYS A 73 7.76 17.46 8.13
C LYS A 73 8.69 17.99 7.04
N VAL A 74 9.94 17.52 6.98
CA VAL A 74 10.91 17.92 5.94
C VAL A 74 10.51 17.41 4.56
N ILE A 75 9.97 16.19 4.48
CA ILE A 75 9.49 15.61 3.22
C ILE A 75 8.22 16.31 2.73
N GLY A 76 7.35 16.74 3.66
CA GLY A 76 6.01 17.24 3.35
C GLY A 76 4.91 16.17 3.44
N ILE A 77 5.16 15.04 4.11
CA ILE A 77 4.13 14.01 4.38
C ILE A 77 3.32 14.42 5.61
N LYS A 78 1.99 14.51 5.45
CA LYS A 78 1.04 14.72 6.55
C LYS A 78 0.75 13.40 7.26
N LEU A 79 0.84 13.38 8.59
CA LEU A 79 0.66 12.16 9.41
C LEU A 79 -0.77 11.96 9.89
N GLU A 80 -1.55 13.03 9.91
CA GLU A 80 -2.83 13.13 10.59
C GLU A 80 -3.84 12.10 10.06
N GLY A 81 -3.81 11.79 8.75
CA GLY A 81 -4.70 10.79 8.12
C GLY A 81 -4.15 9.36 8.04
N ALA A 82 -2.88 9.13 8.38
CA ALA A 82 -2.21 7.83 8.19
C ALA A 82 -1.49 7.34 9.45
N LYS A 83 -1.71 7.98 10.61
CA LYS A 83 -1.05 7.64 11.87
C LYS A 83 -1.22 6.16 12.24
N GLU A 84 -2.42 5.61 12.06
CA GLU A 84 -2.71 4.20 12.35
C GLU A 84 -1.96 3.24 11.43
N PHE A 85 -1.70 3.63 10.18
CA PHE A 85 -0.89 2.84 9.26
C PHE A 85 0.58 2.81 9.72
N TYR A 86 1.16 3.97 10.02
CA TYR A 86 2.56 4.04 10.47
C TYR A 86 2.78 3.36 11.84
N LYS A 87 1.75 3.22 12.68
CA LYS A 87 1.84 2.42 13.91
C LYS A 87 2.16 0.95 13.65
N LEU A 88 1.85 0.40 12.47
CA LEU A 88 2.18 -0.98 12.10
C LEU A 88 3.70 -1.21 11.97
N PHE A 89 4.48 -0.13 11.83
CA PHE A 89 5.94 -0.17 11.71
C PHE A 89 6.65 0.03 13.05
N LYS A 90 5.91 0.05 14.17
CA LYS A 90 6.53 0.09 15.49
C LYS A 90 7.27 -1.22 15.75
N VAL A 91 8.41 -1.10 16.42
CA VAL A 91 9.20 -2.25 16.87
C VAL A 91 9.36 -2.21 18.37
N GLU A 92 9.31 -3.38 18.98
CA GLU A 92 9.75 -3.57 20.36
C GLU A 92 11.27 -3.59 20.35
N THR A 93 11.90 -2.65 21.03
CA THR A 93 13.36 -2.59 21.10
C THR A 93 13.82 -3.00 22.48
N MET A 94 14.98 -3.65 22.54
CA MET A 94 15.62 -4.00 23.81
C MET A 94 16.28 -2.79 24.50
N TYR A 95 16.26 -1.60 23.86
CA TYR A 95 16.79 -0.42 24.49
C TYR A 95 15.89 -0.04 25.67
N TYR A 96 16.51 -0.01 26.85
CA TYR A 96 15.98 0.35 28.17
C TYR A 96 15.29 1.73 28.26
N ARG A 97 15.13 2.42 27.14
CA ARG A 97 14.48 3.72 27.03
C ARG A 97 13.06 3.47 26.55
N GLU A 98 12.08 3.93 27.32
CA GLU A 98 10.63 3.92 27.07
C GLU A 98 10.18 4.62 25.75
N ALA A 99 11.11 4.89 24.84
CA ALA A 99 10.85 5.56 23.59
C ALA A 99 10.21 4.62 22.58
N VAL A 100 9.06 5.01 22.04
CA VAL A 100 8.44 4.35 20.89
C VAL A 100 9.36 4.49 19.68
N MET A 101 9.82 3.35 19.17
CA MET A 101 10.68 3.23 17.99
C MET A 101 9.91 2.65 16.81
N TYR A 102 10.38 2.99 15.61
CA TYR A 102 9.85 2.50 14.35
C TYR A 102 10.97 1.88 13.52
N ASP A 103 10.64 0.85 12.74
CA ASP A 103 11.54 0.20 11.79
C ASP A 103 11.80 1.11 10.60
N ALA A 104 12.92 1.82 10.62
CA ALA A 104 13.32 2.74 9.57
C ALA A 104 13.71 2.00 8.29
N GLN A 105 14.24 0.78 8.38
CA GLN A 105 14.60 -0.02 7.21
C GLN A 105 13.34 -0.40 6.43
N LYS A 106 12.31 -0.90 7.12
CA LYS A 106 11.01 -1.27 6.54
C LYS A 106 10.22 -0.04 6.06
N LEU A 107 10.31 1.10 6.75
CA LEU A 107 9.76 2.36 6.26
C LEU A 107 10.45 2.84 4.97
N CYS A 108 11.78 2.68 4.85
CA CYS A 108 12.47 2.94 3.59
C CYS A 108 11.98 1.99 2.48
N THR A 109 11.75 0.71 2.78
CA THR A 109 11.20 -0.26 1.83
C THR A 109 9.82 0.18 1.35
N LEU A 110 8.94 0.64 2.25
CA LEU A 110 7.63 1.21 1.90
C LEU A 110 7.79 2.40 0.93
N PHE A 111 8.70 3.32 1.24
CA PHE A 111 8.96 4.49 0.41
C PHE A 111 9.52 4.13 -0.97
N ILE A 112 10.30 3.07 -1.10
CA ILE A 112 10.81 2.60 -2.40
C ILE A 112 9.67 1.94 -3.21
N LEU A 113 8.80 1.18 -2.54
CA LEU A 113 7.68 0.50 -3.19
C LEU A 113 6.62 1.48 -3.71
N LEU A 114 6.23 2.47 -2.88
CA LEU A 114 5.12 3.38 -3.19
C LEU A 114 5.54 4.76 -3.68
N GLY A 115 6.81 5.13 -3.50
CA GLY A 115 7.36 6.40 -3.98
C GLY A 115 7.50 6.42 -5.50
N ARG A 116 7.65 7.64 -6.04
CA ARG A 116 7.91 7.87 -7.45
C ARG A 116 9.36 7.52 -7.78
N SER A 117 9.54 6.52 -8.60
CA SER A 117 10.84 6.16 -9.20
C SER A 117 10.61 5.41 -10.50
N GLN A 118 11.61 5.38 -11.37
CA GLN A 118 11.55 4.51 -12.53
C GLN A 118 11.59 3.04 -12.07
N ASN A 119 10.97 2.14 -12.85
CA ASN A 119 10.94 0.71 -12.50
C ASN A 119 12.35 0.11 -12.36
N ILE A 120 13.30 0.60 -13.14
CA ILE A 120 14.70 0.16 -13.10
C ILE A 120 15.47 0.64 -11.86
N GLU A 121 15.01 1.72 -11.22
CA GLU A 121 15.67 2.29 -10.03
C GLU A 121 15.29 1.56 -8.75
N LYS A 122 14.07 1.00 -8.68
CA LYS A 122 13.55 0.33 -7.47
C LYS A 122 14.44 -0.82 -6.99
N PRO A 123 14.91 -1.75 -7.86
CA PRO A 123 15.86 -2.78 -7.45
C PRO A 123 17.12 -2.19 -6.81
N SER A 124 17.71 -1.16 -7.41
CA SER A 124 18.93 -0.54 -6.85
C SER A 124 18.70 0.08 -5.49
N LEU A 125 17.61 0.83 -5.31
CA LEU A 125 17.25 1.43 -4.03
C LEU A 125 16.98 0.36 -2.96
N ILE A 126 16.25 -0.70 -3.30
CA ILE A 126 16.01 -1.82 -2.38
C ILE A 126 17.32 -2.50 -1.99
N PHE A 127 18.19 -2.81 -2.95
CA PHE A 127 19.49 -3.42 -2.65
C PHE A 127 20.29 -2.58 -1.65
N LYS A 128 20.44 -1.28 -1.93
CA LYS A 128 21.11 -0.31 -1.05
C LYS A 128 20.41 -0.13 0.31
N ASN A 129 19.17 -0.60 0.46
CA ASN A 129 18.44 -0.60 1.73
C ASN A 129 18.74 -1.78 2.62
N TYR A 130 19.23 -2.88 2.04
CA TYR A 130 19.57 -4.09 2.78
C TYR A 130 21.08 -4.38 2.80
N ASP A 131 21.90 -3.72 1.96
CA ASP A 131 23.35 -3.73 2.12
C ASP A 131 23.79 -2.75 3.22
N LEU A 132 23.61 -3.20 4.46
CA LEU A 132 23.98 -2.44 5.66
C LEU A 132 25.50 -2.28 5.81
N SER A 133 26.26 -3.15 5.14
CA SER A 133 27.72 -3.16 5.19
C SER A 133 28.36 -2.18 4.21
N GLY A 134 27.61 -1.70 3.22
CA GLY A 134 28.11 -0.87 2.12
C GLY A 134 29.11 -1.60 1.22
N LYS A 135 29.15 -2.93 1.26
CA LYS A 135 30.12 -3.75 0.51
C LYS A 135 29.63 -4.16 -0.88
N ASN A 136 28.49 -3.62 -1.31
CA ASN A 136 27.77 -3.99 -2.53
C ASN A 136 27.43 -5.48 -2.61
N ILE A 137 27.14 -6.10 -1.46
CA ILE A 137 26.72 -7.50 -1.34
C ILE A 137 25.57 -7.62 -0.34
N LEU A 138 24.68 -8.58 -0.58
CA LEU A 138 23.66 -9.00 0.38
C LEU A 138 23.97 -10.41 0.87
N LYS A 139 23.93 -10.64 2.19
CA LYS A 139 23.94 -12.01 2.72
C LYS A 139 22.56 -12.64 2.54
N GLN A 140 22.49 -13.96 2.64
CA GLN A 140 21.23 -14.69 2.56
C GLN A 140 20.16 -14.17 3.54
N GLU A 141 20.56 -13.80 4.76
CA GLU A 141 19.67 -13.19 5.76
C GLU A 141 19.13 -11.83 5.30
N ASP A 142 19.99 -10.98 4.73
CA ASP A 142 19.57 -9.67 4.21
C ASP A 142 18.55 -9.81 3.08
N ILE A 143 18.75 -10.79 2.18
CA ILE A 143 17.82 -11.10 1.09
C ILE A 143 16.49 -11.64 1.64
N ASN A 144 16.55 -12.50 2.67
CA ASN A 144 15.35 -13.02 3.32
C ASN A 144 14.52 -11.90 3.94
N ASN A 145 15.16 -11.02 4.70
CA ASN A 145 14.53 -9.87 5.34
C ASN A 145 13.96 -8.90 4.29
N MET A 146 14.72 -8.63 3.22
CA MET A 146 14.29 -7.79 2.11
C MET A 146 12.99 -8.28 1.47
N ILE A 147 12.93 -9.56 1.06
CA ILE A 147 11.73 -10.11 0.44
C ILE A 147 10.58 -10.11 1.45
N GLN A 148 10.84 -10.54 2.69
CA GLN A 148 9.82 -10.61 3.72
C GLN A 148 9.19 -9.25 4.02
N ASP A 149 9.99 -8.19 4.11
CA ASP A 149 9.49 -6.83 4.33
C ASP A 149 8.67 -6.32 3.14
N MET A 150 9.12 -6.57 1.90
CA MET A 150 8.37 -6.21 0.70
C MET A 150 7.01 -6.90 0.65
N LEU A 151 6.98 -8.21 0.92
CA LEU A 151 5.75 -8.99 1.00
C LEU A 151 4.86 -8.48 2.14
N TRP A 152 5.41 -8.28 3.35
CA TRP A 152 4.65 -7.81 4.49
C TRP A 152 4.01 -6.44 4.23
N ILE A 153 4.73 -5.50 3.61
CA ILE A 153 4.17 -4.18 3.28
C ILE A 153 2.96 -4.33 2.34
N ILE A 154 3.12 -5.07 1.24
CA ILE A 154 2.11 -5.13 0.16
C ILE A 154 0.93 -6.02 0.53
N LEU A 155 1.19 -7.15 1.20
CA LEU A 155 0.24 -8.22 1.48
C LEU A 155 -0.31 -8.21 2.90
N VAL A 156 0.26 -7.41 3.81
CA VAL A 156 -0.18 -7.34 5.22
C VAL A 156 -0.46 -5.90 5.65
N ALA A 157 0.52 -5.01 5.61
CA ALA A 157 0.38 -3.67 6.16
C ALA A 157 -0.66 -2.83 5.42
N ILE A 158 -0.60 -2.81 4.08
CA ILE A 158 -1.59 -2.12 3.26
C ILE A 158 -2.98 -2.76 3.43
N PRO A 159 -3.16 -4.08 3.28
CA PRO A 159 -4.47 -4.71 3.51
C PRO A 159 -5.07 -4.46 4.90
N ILE A 160 -4.27 -4.52 5.98
CA ILE A 160 -4.74 -4.18 7.33
C ILE A 160 -5.29 -2.76 7.38
N PHE A 161 -4.61 -1.80 6.75
CA PHE A 161 -5.07 -0.42 6.73
C PHE A 161 -6.26 -0.20 5.81
N THR A 162 -6.33 -0.90 4.68
CA THR A 162 -7.52 -0.93 3.81
C THR A 162 -8.74 -1.47 4.56
N LEU A 163 -8.60 -2.55 5.33
CA LEU A 163 -9.70 -3.08 6.14
C LEU A 163 -10.15 -2.11 7.24
N LYS A 164 -9.28 -1.24 7.76
CA LYS A 164 -9.71 -0.17 8.68
C LYS A 164 -10.55 0.89 7.99
N GLN A 165 -10.33 1.14 6.70
CA GLN A 165 -11.12 2.06 5.89
C GLN A 165 -12.45 1.44 5.44
N TYR A 166 -12.47 0.11 5.24
CA TYR A 166 -13.63 -0.65 4.75
C TYR A 166 -13.92 -1.88 5.63
N PRO A 167 -14.29 -1.69 6.92
CA PRO A 167 -14.32 -2.76 7.92
C PRO A 167 -15.35 -3.86 7.66
N ASN A 168 -16.43 -3.54 6.94
CA ASN A 168 -17.54 -4.47 6.68
C ASN A 168 -17.47 -5.14 5.30
N ASN A 169 -16.36 -4.95 4.58
CA ASN A 169 -16.21 -5.48 3.23
C ASN A 169 -15.71 -6.94 3.27
N ALA A 170 -16.64 -7.88 3.12
CA ALA A 170 -16.36 -9.31 3.18
C ALA A 170 -15.38 -9.80 2.09
N ILE A 171 -15.35 -9.15 0.92
CA ILE A 171 -14.40 -9.51 -0.14
C ILE A 171 -12.98 -9.14 0.27
N LEU A 172 -12.78 -7.93 0.79
CA LEU A 172 -11.46 -7.48 1.24
C LEU A 172 -10.93 -8.33 2.40
N ILE A 173 -11.82 -8.77 3.31
CA ILE A 173 -11.46 -9.69 4.39
C ILE A 173 -10.94 -11.01 3.81
N LYS A 174 -11.73 -11.65 2.93
CA LYS A 174 -11.34 -12.92 2.28
C LYS A 174 -10.05 -12.79 1.48
N GLN A 175 -9.87 -11.70 0.74
CA GLN A 175 -8.64 -11.43 0.00
C GLN A 175 -7.43 -11.28 0.93
N SER A 176 -7.59 -10.53 2.04
CA SER A 176 -6.54 -10.34 3.04
C SER A 176 -6.11 -11.64 3.70
N GLU A 177 -7.07 -12.53 4.01
CA GLU A 177 -6.77 -13.89 4.47
C GLU A 177 -6.01 -14.71 3.44
N SER A 178 -6.40 -14.64 2.16
CA SER A 178 -5.69 -15.31 1.07
C SER A 178 -4.27 -14.78 0.90
N PHE A 179 -4.04 -13.47 1.04
CA PHE A 179 -2.70 -12.89 1.02
C PHE A 179 -1.80 -13.50 2.09
N LEU A 180 -2.28 -13.58 3.34
CA LEU A 180 -1.54 -14.18 4.45
C LEU A 180 -1.21 -15.66 4.20
N LYS A 181 -2.17 -16.45 3.73
CA LYS A 181 -1.98 -17.88 3.42
C LYS A 181 -0.99 -18.11 2.28
N SER A 182 -0.96 -17.24 1.28
CA SER A 182 -0.05 -17.34 0.13
C SER A 182 1.40 -16.92 0.43
N MET A 183 1.61 -16.16 1.50
CA MET A 183 2.89 -15.48 1.75
C MET A 183 4.08 -16.44 1.88
N PRO A 184 4.01 -17.60 2.57
CA PRO A 184 5.13 -18.53 2.66
C PRO A 184 5.57 -19.10 1.31
N GLU A 185 4.61 -19.44 0.43
CA GLU A 185 4.89 -19.98 -0.90
C GLU A 185 5.51 -18.90 -1.80
N ILE A 186 4.97 -17.68 -1.77
CA ILE A 186 5.51 -16.54 -2.53
C ILE A 186 6.92 -16.18 -2.05
N LEU A 187 7.15 -16.22 -0.74
CA LEU A 187 8.47 -16.00 -0.16
C LEU A 187 9.48 -17.02 -0.67
N ALA A 188 9.13 -18.31 -0.69
CA ALA A 188 9.98 -19.37 -1.22
C ALA A 188 10.26 -19.20 -2.73
N ASP A 189 9.24 -18.85 -3.51
CA ASP A 189 9.35 -18.60 -4.96
C ASP A 189 10.34 -17.46 -5.25
N PHE A 190 10.15 -16.28 -4.64
CA PHE A 190 11.07 -15.15 -4.86
C PHE A 190 12.48 -15.41 -4.32
N LYS A 191 12.63 -16.13 -3.21
CA LYS A 191 13.95 -16.54 -2.70
C LYS A 191 14.69 -17.42 -3.71
N SER A 192 14.03 -18.43 -4.28
CA SER A 192 14.67 -19.34 -5.23
C SER A 192 15.12 -18.66 -6.53
N LYS A 193 14.47 -17.54 -6.90
CA LYS A 193 14.85 -16.69 -8.04
C LYS A 193 16.12 -15.85 -7.80
N LEU A 194 16.43 -15.52 -6.55
CA LEU A 194 17.63 -14.74 -6.19
C LEU A 194 18.77 -15.62 -5.70
N ILE A 195 18.48 -16.65 -4.91
CA ILE A 195 19.43 -17.45 -4.15
C ILE A 195 19.36 -18.91 -4.60
N HIS A 196 20.52 -19.49 -4.92
CA HIS A 196 20.68 -20.93 -5.08
C HIS A 196 21.24 -21.53 -3.78
N LYS A 197 21.03 -22.84 -3.54
CA LYS A 197 21.34 -23.50 -2.24
C LYS A 197 22.75 -23.22 -1.68
N ASN A 198 23.74 -22.96 -2.54
CA ASN A 198 25.14 -22.75 -2.14
C ASN A 198 25.55 -21.26 -2.08
N LEU A 199 24.66 -20.33 -2.41
CA LEU A 199 24.96 -18.91 -2.48
C LEU A 199 24.96 -18.28 -1.09
N LYS A 200 26.13 -17.90 -0.57
CA LYS A 200 26.26 -17.21 0.73
C LYS A 200 26.01 -15.70 0.64
N VAL A 201 26.42 -15.10 -0.48
CA VAL A 201 26.33 -13.65 -0.73
C VAL A 201 25.89 -13.41 -2.17
N LEU A 202 25.13 -12.34 -2.40
CA LEU A 202 24.68 -11.90 -3.70
C LEU A 202 25.21 -10.48 -3.99
N ALA A 203 26.06 -10.34 -5.01
CA ALA A 203 26.61 -9.06 -5.39
C ALA A 203 25.58 -8.18 -6.12
N PHE A 204 25.74 -6.85 -6.05
CA PHE A 204 24.80 -5.91 -6.66
C PHE A 204 24.55 -6.14 -8.16
N LYS A 205 25.60 -6.46 -8.92
CA LYS A 205 25.50 -6.71 -10.36
C LYS A 205 24.59 -7.91 -10.65
N GLU A 206 24.86 -9.04 -9.98
CA GLU A 206 24.06 -10.26 -10.11
C GLU A 206 22.63 -10.07 -9.61
N PHE A 207 22.44 -9.35 -8.50
CA PHE A 207 21.13 -8.96 -8.02
C PHE A 207 20.37 -8.15 -9.08
N SER A 208 21.01 -7.15 -9.69
CA SER A 208 20.38 -6.29 -10.69
C SER A 208 19.94 -7.07 -11.93
N GLU A 209 20.78 -7.99 -12.40
CA GLU A 209 20.47 -8.89 -13.52
C GLU A 209 19.27 -9.79 -13.17
N LYS A 210 19.26 -10.42 -11.99
CA LYS A 210 18.16 -11.29 -11.54
C LYS A 210 16.88 -10.51 -11.26
N ALA A 211 16.98 -9.33 -10.65
CA ALA A 211 15.85 -8.50 -10.27
C ALA A 211 15.17 -7.86 -11.48
N SER A 212 15.90 -7.63 -12.57
CA SER A 212 15.35 -7.09 -13.82
C SER A 212 14.49 -8.09 -14.60
N LYS A 213 14.53 -9.38 -14.24
CA LYS A 213 13.67 -10.39 -14.85
C LYS A 213 12.21 -10.11 -14.54
N SER A 214 11.34 -10.20 -15.56
CA SER A 214 9.91 -9.88 -15.46
C SER A 214 9.20 -10.63 -14.32
N GLU A 215 9.61 -11.86 -14.04
CA GLU A 215 9.07 -12.67 -12.95
C GLU A 215 9.40 -12.12 -11.57
N PHE A 216 10.63 -11.66 -11.35
CA PHE A 216 11.02 -11.06 -10.08
C PHE A 216 10.41 -9.66 -9.94
N MET A 217 10.36 -8.89 -11.02
CA MET A 217 9.83 -7.53 -11.04
C MET A 217 8.39 -7.39 -10.49
N LYS A 218 7.60 -8.47 -10.52
CA LYS A 218 6.25 -8.51 -9.91
C LYS A 218 6.26 -8.12 -8.43
N ILE A 219 7.34 -8.40 -7.68
CA ILE A 219 7.42 -8.05 -6.25
C ILE A 219 7.44 -6.53 -6.01
N PHE A 220 7.89 -5.73 -6.99
CA PHE A 220 7.92 -4.26 -6.88
C PHE A 220 6.60 -3.59 -7.29
N LYS A 221 5.63 -4.38 -7.77
CA LYS A 221 4.35 -3.90 -8.27
C LYS A 221 3.24 -4.44 -7.39
N SER A 222 2.71 -3.60 -6.49
CA SER A 222 1.74 -4.00 -5.48
C SER A 222 0.53 -4.74 -6.06
N PHE A 223 0.00 -4.26 -7.20
CA PHE A 223 -1.11 -4.89 -7.90
C PHE A 223 -0.76 -6.31 -8.41
N ASP A 224 0.35 -6.45 -9.13
CA ASP A 224 0.79 -7.74 -9.68
C ASP A 224 1.08 -8.76 -8.58
N LEU A 225 1.67 -8.31 -7.47
CA LEU A 225 1.96 -9.16 -6.32
C LEU A 225 0.68 -9.64 -5.62
N ARG A 226 -0.31 -8.76 -5.41
CA ARG A 226 -1.61 -9.16 -4.86
C ARG A 226 -2.35 -10.12 -5.79
N LYS A 227 -2.32 -9.85 -7.11
CA LYS A 227 -2.90 -10.75 -8.11
C LYS A 227 -2.25 -12.13 -8.08
N LEU A 228 -0.91 -12.18 -7.99
CA LEU A 228 -0.17 -13.43 -7.83
C LEU A 228 -0.61 -14.18 -6.56
N ALA A 229 -0.76 -13.47 -5.44
CA ALA A 229 -1.20 -14.05 -4.17
C ALA A 229 -2.60 -14.67 -4.22
N LEU A 230 -3.57 -13.98 -4.84
CA LEU A 230 -4.92 -14.53 -5.02
C LEU A 230 -4.91 -15.74 -5.95
N LYS A 231 -4.11 -15.70 -7.01
CA LYS A 231 -3.97 -16.84 -7.94
C LYS A 231 -3.42 -18.09 -7.25
N ARG A 232 -2.40 -17.95 -6.39
CA ARG A 232 -1.82 -19.09 -5.63
C ARG A 232 -2.83 -19.76 -4.71
N GLN A 233 -3.80 -19.01 -4.20
CA GLN A 233 -4.84 -19.54 -3.31
C GLN A 233 -6.11 -20.00 -4.05
N ASN A 234 -6.08 -20.03 -5.39
CA ASN A 234 -7.27 -20.30 -6.20
C ASN A 234 -8.48 -19.48 -5.73
N PHE A 235 -8.26 -18.19 -5.48
CA PHE A 235 -9.27 -17.32 -4.92
C PHE A 235 -10.49 -17.24 -5.85
N ILE A 236 -11.68 -17.52 -5.31
CA ILE A 236 -12.95 -17.50 -6.04
C ILE A 236 -13.88 -16.49 -5.36
N ILE A 237 -14.40 -15.55 -6.13
CA ILE A 237 -15.45 -14.63 -5.69
C ILE A 237 -16.80 -15.24 -6.08
N THR A 238 -17.70 -15.41 -5.12
CA THR A 238 -19.05 -15.91 -5.44
C THR A 238 -19.95 -14.76 -5.92
N PRO A 239 -20.96 -15.01 -6.79
CA PRO A 239 -21.90 -13.97 -7.21
C PRO A 239 -22.64 -13.28 -6.06
N LYS A 240 -22.82 -13.97 -4.92
CA LYS A 240 -23.42 -13.41 -3.70
C LYS A 240 -22.49 -12.37 -3.04
N ASP A 241 -21.18 -12.61 -3.08
CA ASP A 241 -20.18 -11.67 -2.55
C ASP A 241 -20.14 -10.38 -3.39
N LEU A 242 -20.17 -10.49 -4.73
CA LEU A 242 -20.24 -9.34 -5.65
C LEU A 242 -21.48 -8.47 -5.45
N LYS A 243 -22.66 -9.08 -5.26
CA LYS A 243 -23.90 -8.33 -5.03
C LYS A 243 -23.85 -7.51 -3.74
N LYS A 244 -23.35 -8.10 -2.65
CA LYS A 244 -23.17 -7.38 -1.36
C LYS A 244 -22.18 -6.22 -1.49
N PHE A 245 -21.11 -6.42 -2.25
CA PHE A 245 -20.09 -5.39 -2.49
C PHE A 245 -20.63 -4.20 -3.29
N ASN A 246 -21.34 -4.45 -4.39
CA ASN A 246 -21.92 -3.37 -5.21
C ASN A 246 -22.98 -2.56 -4.44
N MET A 247 -23.73 -3.20 -3.53
CA MET A 247 -24.66 -2.50 -2.65
C MET A 247 -23.94 -1.58 -1.66
N GLN A 248 -22.86 -2.04 -1.02
CA GLN A 248 -22.08 -1.21 -0.08
C GLN A 248 -21.46 0.03 -0.74
N ILE A 249 -20.94 -0.09 -1.97
CA ILE A 249 -20.39 1.06 -2.72
C ILE A 249 -21.50 2.06 -3.09
N ALA A 250 -22.68 1.59 -3.45
CA ALA A 250 -23.82 2.45 -3.79
C ALA A 250 -24.33 3.23 -2.56
N GLU A 251 -24.33 2.60 -1.39
CA GLU A 251 -24.72 3.23 -0.12
C GLU A 251 -23.68 4.27 0.35
N GLU A 252 -22.38 3.98 0.23
CA GLU A 252 -21.31 4.92 0.60
C GLU A 252 -21.21 6.13 -0.35
N SER A 253 -21.58 5.97 -1.63
CA SER A 253 -21.58 7.06 -2.62
C SER A 253 -22.81 7.97 -2.55
N THR A 254 -23.92 7.51 -1.98
CA THR A 254 -25.16 8.30 -1.81
C THR A 254 -25.25 9.03 -0.47
N GLY A 255 -24.43 8.66 0.53
CA GLY A 255 -24.41 9.29 1.86
C GLY A 255 -23.75 10.68 1.95
N ASN A 256 -23.10 11.19 0.90
CA ASN A 256 -22.35 12.46 0.93
C ASN A 256 -22.98 13.61 0.11
N SER A 257 -24.22 13.48 -0.40
CA SER A 257 -24.87 14.52 -1.22
C SER A 257 -26.08 15.22 -0.57
N ALA A 258 -26.16 15.25 0.76
CA ALA A 258 -27.27 15.92 1.45
C ALA A 258 -26.78 16.95 2.49
N VAL A 259 -25.99 17.94 2.07
CA VAL A 259 -25.85 19.21 2.81
C VAL A 259 -25.83 20.39 1.84
N GLU A 260 -26.82 21.27 2.03
CA GLU A 260 -26.93 22.66 1.58
C GLU A 260 -27.32 22.96 0.12
N THR A 261 -28.62 22.95 -0.13
CA THR A 261 -29.27 23.99 -0.96
C THR A 261 -30.17 24.87 -0.09
N ASN A 262 -29.55 25.78 0.67
CA ASN A 262 -30.26 26.96 1.18
C ASN A 262 -30.27 28.02 0.06
N LYS A 263 -31.38 28.11 -0.69
CA LYS A 263 -31.70 29.29 -1.51
C LYS A 263 -33.20 29.47 -1.66
N GLY A 264 -33.80 30.04 -0.63
CA GLY A 264 -35.17 30.54 -0.62
C GLY A 264 -35.22 31.95 -0.06
N MET A 265 -34.50 32.89 -0.67
CA MET A 265 -34.57 34.31 -0.32
C MET A 265 -35.51 34.99 -1.32
N LYS A 266 -36.74 35.25 -0.86
CA LYS A 266 -37.77 36.00 -1.59
C LYS A 266 -37.28 37.42 -1.85
N SER A 267 -37.35 37.82 -3.11
CA SER A 267 -37.30 39.21 -3.56
C SER A 267 -38.61 39.91 -3.22
N GLU A 268 -38.55 41.07 -2.57
CA GLU A 268 -39.55 42.13 -2.70
C GLU A 268 -38.85 43.48 -2.84
N VAL A 269 -39.46 44.30 -3.69
CA VAL A 269 -38.90 45.43 -4.43
C VAL A 269 -39.43 46.75 -3.86
N ALA A 270 -38.54 47.77 -3.89
CA ALA A 270 -38.80 49.22 -3.85
C ALA A 270 -39.33 49.81 -2.51
N SER A 271 -38.85 50.94 -2.02
CA SER A 271 -38.64 52.19 -2.75
C SER A 271 -37.88 53.24 -1.92
N ASN A 272 -37.40 54.27 -2.63
CA ASN A 272 -37.24 55.67 -2.23
C ASN A 272 -35.92 56.20 -1.63
N LYS A 273 -35.25 56.95 -2.51
CA LYS A 273 -34.89 58.39 -2.43
C LYS A 273 -33.72 58.84 -1.52
N ASN A 274 -32.76 59.47 -2.22
CA ASN A 274 -32.00 60.68 -1.88
C ASN A 274 -31.15 60.64 -0.58
N SER A 275 -29.87 60.99 -0.55
CA SER A 275 -29.28 62.20 -1.14
C SER A 275 -27.74 62.21 -1.03
N ARG A 276 -27.12 62.87 -2.01
CA ARG A 276 -26.02 63.85 -1.93
C ARG A 276 -24.72 63.57 -1.16
N ARG A 277 -23.64 63.90 -1.90
CA ARG A 277 -22.35 64.55 -1.50
C ARG A 277 -21.41 63.71 -0.63
N GLY A 278 -20.10 63.67 -0.82
CA GLY A 278 -19.11 64.31 -1.70
C GLY A 278 -17.78 63.55 -1.52
N SER A 279 -16.81 63.68 -2.45
CA SER A 279 -15.49 64.32 -2.23
C SER A 279 -14.70 63.80 -1.02
N ALA A 280 -13.42 63.41 -1.02
CA ALA A 280 -12.24 63.68 -1.86
C ALA A 280 -11.16 62.65 -1.41
N GLU A 281 -10.13 62.33 -2.22
CA GLU A 281 -8.71 62.74 -2.00
C GLU A 281 -8.22 62.63 -0.53
N SER A 282 -7.08 62.06 -0.16
CA SER A 282 -5.76 61.97 -0.79
C SER A 282 -4.83 61.20 0.19
N ALA A 283 -3.90 60.40 -0.32
CA ALA A 283 -2.44 60.59 -0.25
C ALA A 283 -1.73 60.55 1.14
N ALA A 284 -0.61 59.78 1.13
CA ALA A 284 0.73 60.16 1.59
C ALA A 284 1.33 59.55 2.88
N LYS A 285 2.49 58.90 2.62
CA LYS A 285 3.81 59.08 3.24
C LYS A 285 4.17 58.42 4.60
N ALA A 286 5.09 57.45 4.46
CA ALA A 286 6.50 57.50 4.89
C ALA A 286 6.88 57.71 6.37
N LYS A 287 7.73 56.81 6.88
CA LYS A 287 9.00 57.06 7.63
C LYS A 287 9.67 55.69 7.89
N LYS A 288 10.81 55.36 7.28
CA LYS A 288 12.19 55.62 7.76
C LYS A 288 12.34 55.58 9.29
N GLY A 289 12.94 54.49 9.78
CA GLY A 289 13.62 54.39 11.07
C GLY A 289 14.97 53.72 10.85
N LYS A 290 16.05 54.40 11.25
CA LYS A 290 17.47 54.08 11.05
C LYS A 290 18.11 54.03 12.45
N LYS A 291 19.18 53.24 12.58
CA LYS A 291 20.16 53.18 13.71
C LYS A 291 19.62 52.50 14.97
N THR A 292 20.39 51.71 15.71
CA THR A 292 21.86 51.59 15.86
C THR A 292 22.30 50.14 15.87
#